data_AF-A0A7S1HA01-F1
#
_entry.id   AF-A0A7S1HA01-F1
#
_cell.length_a   1.000
_cell.length_b   1.000
_cell.length_c   1.000
_cell.angle_alpha   90.00
_cell.angle_beta   90.00
_cell.angle_gamma   90.00
#
_symmetry.space_group_name_H-M   'P 1'
#
loop_
_entity.id
_entity.type
_entity.pdbx_description
1 polymer ?
#
loop_
_entity_poly.entity_id
_entity_poly.type
_entity_poly.pdbx_seq_one_letter_code
_entity_poly.pdbx_strand_id
1 'polypeptide(L)'
;CGVRGASTIAITEIRARDPANIDVSHSINDTITVTFNQDTNRANFDGGVTLTKAQVDSIFSFSDSLGADYTGVWTSRSVFVITARDTTSNAPPTPGFFSLQVRLSADMRNHPPQS
;
A
#
# COMPACT_ATOMS: atom_id res chain seq x y z
N CYS A 1 -10.70 25.38 19.66
CA CYS A 1 -11.02 24.14 18.92
C CYS A 1 -9.76 23.76 18.15
N GLY A 2 -8.91 22.90 18.72
CA GLY A 2 -7.58 22.61 18.17
C GLY A 2 -7.70 21.84 16.87
N VAL A 3 -7.21 22.40 15.79
CA VAL A 3 -7.00 21.69 14.53
C VAL A 3 -6.15 20.46 14.84
N ARG A 4 -6.69 19.25 14.62
CA ARG A 4 -5.84 18.06 14.49
C ARG A 4 -4.91 18.40 13.34
N GLY A 5 -3.65 18.74 13.64
CA GLY A 5 -2.65 19.06 12.62
C GLY A 5 -2.72 17.97 11.56
N ALA A 6 -2.84 18.37 10.30
CA ALA A 6 -2.86 17.42 9.18
C ALA A 6 -1.73 16.41 9.42
N SER A 7 -2.07 15.13 9.55
CA SER A 7 -1.06 14.08 9.69
C SER A 7 -0.09 14.28 8.52
N THR A 8 1.16 14.66 8.81
CA THR A 8 2.16 14.98 7.77
C THR A 8 2.60 13.75 6.99
N ILE A 9 1.96 12.59 7.24
CA ILE A 9 2.23 11.34 6.53
C ILE A 9 1.82 11.54 5.07
N ALA A 10 2.82 11.52 4.21
CA ALA A 10 2.67 11.51 2.78
C ALA A 10 3.36 10.26 2.22
N ILE A 11 2.76 9.68 1.18
CA ILE A 11 3.42 8.68 0.36
C ILE A 11 4.46 9.41 -0.48
N THR A 12 5.73 9.02 -0.35
CA THR A 12 6.84 9.61 -1.10
C THR A 12 7.16 8.81 -2.35
N GLU A 13 6.91 7.51 -2.32
CA GLU A 13 7.22 6.60 -3.43
C GLU A 13 6.19 5.49 -3.52
N ILE A 14 5.77 5.19 -4.76
CA ILE A 14 5.03 3.99 -5.11
C ILE A 14 5.85 3.31 -6.21
N ARG A 15 6.40 2.13 -5.91
CA ARG A 15 7.26 1.39 -6.83
C ARG A 15 6.64 0.04 -7.15
N ALA A 16 6.26 -0.17 -8.40
CA ALA A 16 5.92 -1.49 -8.92
C ALA A 16 7.21 -2.25 -9.28
N ARG A 17 7.27 -3.54 -8.93
CA ARG A 17 8.34 -4.47 -9.29
C ARG A 17 7.72 -5.77 -9.76
N ASP A 18 7.93 -6.05 -11.05
CA ASP A 18 7.77 -7.37 -11.66
C ASP A 18 9.08 -8.16 -11.46
N PRO A 19 9.08 -9.27 -10.70
CA PRO A 19 10.26 -10.12 -10.50
C PRO A 19 10.68 -10.91 -11.73
N ALA A 20 9.75 -11.23 -12.63
CA ALA A 20 10.00 -12.02 -13.82
C ALA A 20 10.55 -11.13 -14.95
N ASN A 21 10.06 -9.89 -15.08
CA ASN A 21 10.43 -8.96 -16.16
C ASN A 21 10.27 -9.63 -17.54
N ILE A 22 9.27 -10.51 -17.66
CA ILE A 22 9.02 -11.34 -18.85
C ILE A 22 7.99 -10.69 -19.76
N ASP A 23 7.05 -9.89 -19.24
CA ASP A 23 6.03 -9.19 -20.04
C ASP A 23 5.58 -7.87 -19.39
N VAL A 24 4.99 -6.97 -20.18
CA VAL A 24 4.37 -5.70 -19.70
C VAL A 24 3.10 -5.90 -18.87
N SER A 25 2.76 -7.14 -18.50
CA SER A 25 1.49 -7.53 -17.89
C SER A 25 1.66 -7.93 -16.43
N HIS A 26 0.83 -7.33 -15.57
CA HIS A 26 0.73 -7.60 -14.13
C HIS A 26 0.52 -9.09 -13.83
N SER A 27 1.49 -9.71 -13.17
CA SER A 27 1.60 -11.15 -12.95
C SER A 27 1.55 -11.54 -11.47
N ILE A 28 1.35 -12.83 -11.18
CA ILE A 28 1.37 -13.33 -9.81
C ILE A 28 2.79 -13.13 -9.23
N ASN A 29 2.87 -12.63 -8.00
CA ASN A 29 4.08 -12.19 -7.29
C ASN A 29 4.64 -10.83 -7.70
N ASP A 30 3.98 -10.08 -8.58
CA ASP A 30 4.28 -8.68 -8.75
C ASP A 30 4.07 -7.94 -7.43
N THR A 31 4.97 -7.00 -7.14
CA THR A 31 4.98 -6.29 -5.87
C THR A 31 4.84 -4.79 -6.07
N ILE A 32 4.07 -4.14 -5.18
CA ILE A 32 3.97 -2.69 -5.09
C ILE A 32 4.53 -2.30 -3.73
N THR A 33 5.62 -1.55 -3.74
CA THR A 33 6.24 -0.99 -2.54
C THR A 33 5.75 0.44 -2.37
N VAL A 34 5.21 0.73 -1.18
CA VAL A 34 4.74 2.05 -0.77
C VAL A 34 5.66 2.56 0.32
N THR A 35 6.32 3.68 0.06
CA THR A 35 7.20 4.35 1.02
C THR A 35 6.53 5.62 1.55
N PHE A 36 6.58 5.80 2.85
CA PHE A 36 6.09 6.99 3.55
C PHE A 36 7.25 7.92 3.91
N ASN A 37 6.98 9.23 3.97
CA ASN A 37 7.99 10.23 4.37
C ASN A 37 8.46 10.10 5.83
N GLN A 38 7.77 9.31 6.65
CA GLN A 38 8.08 9.13 8.07
C GLN A 38 7.54 7.79 8.60
N ASP A 39 7.98 7.42 9.80
CA ASP A 39 7.46 6.27 10.52
C ASP A 39 5.98 6.43 10.87
N THR A 40 5.22 5.36 10.68
CA THR A 40 3.77 5.32 10.92
C THR A 40 3.41 4.34 12.04
N ASN A 41 2.19 4.44 12.54
CA ASN A 41 1.57 3.43 13.42
C ASN A 41 1.14 2.15 12.68
N ARG A 42 1.51 2.00 11.39
CA ARG A 42 1.16 0.84 10.55
C ARG A 42 -0.35 0.56 10.48
N ALA A 43 -1.17 1.60 10.60
CA ALA A 43 -2.64 1.48 10.68
C ALA A 43 -3.11 0.49 11.79
N ASN A 44 -2.35 0.43 12.90
CA ASN A 44 -2.59 -0.45 14.04
C ASN A 44 -2.36 -1.95 13.76
N PHE A 45 -1.62 -2.29 12.70
CA PHE A 45 -1.16 -3.65 12.43
C PHE A 45 0.28 -3.88 12.92
N ASP A 46 0.61 -5.15 13.17
CA ASP A 46 1.96 -5.60 13.50
C ASP A 46 2.85 -5.68 12.26
N GLY A 47 4.13 -5.39 12.46
CA GLY A 47 5.15 -5.51 11.41
C GLY A 47 5.46 -6.98 11.10
N GLY A 48 5.73 -7.29 9.84
CA GLY A 48 6.02 -8.67 9.39
C GLY A 48 4.81 -9.60 9.33
N VAL A 49 3.63 -9.16 9.75
CA VAL A 49 2.38 -9.94 9.60
C VAL A 49 1.84 -9.75 8.18
N THR A 50 1.41 -10.85 7.57
CA THR A 50 0.73 -10.83 6.27
C THR A 50 -0.73 -10.44 6.44
N LEU A 51 -1.10 -9.31 5.86
CA LEU A 51 -2.45 -8.78 5.79
C LEU A 51 -3.17 -9.38 4.57
N THR A 52 -4.43 -9.75 4.78
CA THR A 52 -5.35 -10.20 3.74
C THR A 52 -5.78 -9.03 2.85
N LYS A 53 -6.29 -9.34 1.65
CA LYS A 53 -6.87 -8.34 0.73
C LYS A 53 -7.81 -7.35 1.43
N ALA A 54 -8.75 -7.87 2.22
CA ALA A 54 -9.73 -7.04 2.94
C ALA A 54 -9.08 -6.08 3.95
N GLN A 55 -8.01 -6.52 4.62
CA GLN A 55 -7.24 -5.66 5.53
C GLN A 55 -6.46 -4.60 4.75
N VAL A 56 -5.84 -4.95 3.62
CA VAL A 56 -5.16 -3.99 2.76
C VAL A 56 -6.14 -2.96 2.19
N ASP A 57 -7.31 -3.39 1.70
CA ASP A 57 -8.42 -2.53 1.25
C ASP A 57 -8.99 -1.62 2.37
N SER A 58 -8.80 -1.98 3.64
CA SER A 58 -9.19 -1.13 4.77
C SER A 58 -8.20 0.03 4.98
N ILE A 59 -6.94 -0.16 4.59
CA ILE A 59 -5.86 0.82 4.72
C ILE A 59 -5.78 1.71 3.48
N PHE A 60 -5.89 1.11 2.29
CA PHE A 60 -5.63 1.76 1.01
C PHE A 60 -6.85 1.75 0.10
N SER A 61 -6.91 2.75 -0.78
CA SER A 61 -7.80 2.78 -1.93
C SER A 61 -6.95 2.86 -3.19
N PHE A 62 -7.26 2.02 -4.18
CA PHE A 62 -6.56 1.94 -5.45
C PHE A 62 -7.42 2.53 -6.57
N SER A 63 -6.80 3.20 -7.55
CA SER A 63 -7.52 3.66 -8.75
C SER A 63 -7.96 2.51 -9.66
N ASP A 64 -7.19 1.42 -9.64
CA ASP A 64 -7.37 0.24 -10.48
C ASP A 64 -7.28 -1.02 -9.64
N SER A 65 -7.92 -2.09 -10.11
CA SER A 65 -7.84 -3.40 -9.46
C SER A 65 -6.42 -3.96 -9.57
N LEU A 66 -5.88 -4.43 -8.46
CA LEU A 66 -4.60 -5.17 -8.41
C LEU A 66 -4.77 -6.67 -8.72
N GLY A 67 -5.98 -7.10 -9.08
CA GLY A 67 -6.32 -8.51 -9.32
C GLY A 67 -7.45 -9.00 -8.42
N ALA A 68 -7.75 -10.30 -8.52
CA ALA A 68 -8.76 -10.96 -7.70
C ALA A 68 -8.31 -11.12 -6.24
N ASP A 69 -7.00 -11.33 -6.02
CA ASP A 69 -6.43 -11.47 -4.67
C ASP A 69 -5.01 -10.91 -4.56
N TYR A 70 -4.70 -10.35 -3.39
CA TYR A 70 -3.40 -9.82 -3.05
C TYR A 70 -3.21 -9.75 -1.52
N THR A 71 -1.96 -9.77 -1.10
CA THR A 71 -1.55 -9.69 0.31
C THR A 71 -0.66 -8.49 0.56
N GLY A 72 -0.61 -7.99 1.79
CA GLY A 72 0.26 -6.87 2.15
C GLY A 72 1.06 -7.11 3.43
N VAL A 73 2.26 -6.54 3.53
CA VAL A 73 3.12 -6.66 4.71
C VAL A 73 3.79 -5.31 5.00
N TRP A 74 3.75 -4.90 6.26
CA TRP A 74 4.63 -3.85 6.78
C TRP A 74 6.04 -4.41 6.97
N THR A 75 6.96 -4.06 6.07
CA THR A 75 8.38 -4.45 6.17
C THR A 75 9.14 -3.53 7.11
N SER A 76 8.69 -2.29 7.26
CA SER A 76 9.13 -1.33 8.29
C SER A 76 7.95 -0.46 8.74
N ARG A 77 8.17 0.53 9.60
CA ARG A 77 7.12 1.51 9.96
C ARG A 77 6.83 2.52 8.84
N SER A 78 7.69 2.62 7.85
CA SER A 78 7.62 3.55 6.72
C SER A 78 7.53 2.86 5.36
N VAL A 79 7.55 1.53 5.31
CA VAL A 79 7.52 0.75 4.07
C VAL A 79 6.46 -0.35 4.15
N PHE A 80 5.52 -0.32 3.21
CA PHE A 80 4.50 -1.34 3.02
C PHE A 80 4.68 -2.00 1.66
N VAL A 81 4.59 -3.34 1.61
CA VAL A 81 4.73 -4.10 0.36
C VAL A 81 3.45 -4.87 0.12
N ILE A 82 2.84 -4.65 -1.03
CA ILE A 82 1.71 -5.41 -1.56
C ILE A 82 2.25 -6.44 -2.54
N THR A 83 1.72 -7.66 -2.51
CA THR A 83 2.07 -8.75 -3.43
C THR A 83 0.80 -9.30 -4.06
N ALA A 84 0.75 -9.29 -5.39
CA ALA A 84 -0.34 -9.89 -6.15
C ALA A 84 -0.34 -11.41 -5.98
N ARG A 85 -1.51 -11.99 -5.67
CA ARG A 85 -1.70 -13.44 -5.51
C ARG A 85 -2.52 -14.04 -6.64
N ASP A 86 -3.48 -13.29 -7.15
CA ASP A 86 -4.30 -13.68 -8.27
C ASP A 86 -4.58 -12.46 -9.15
N THR A 87 -4.06 -12.47 -10.38
CA THR A 87 -4.19 -11.38 -11.36
C THR A 87 -5.26 -11.65 -12.42
N THR A 88 -6.06 -12.71 -12.27
CA THR A 88 -6.99 -13.20 -13.30
C THR A 88 -8.15 -12.25 -13.65
N SER A 89 -8.37 -11.16 -12.90
CA SER A 89 -9.59 -10.37 -13.03
C SER A 89 -9.51 -9.01 -13.72
N ASN A 90 -8.34 -8.45 -14.10
CA ASN A 90 -8.35 -7.19 -14.88
C ASN A 90 -7.05 -6.92 -15.64
N ALA A 91 -7.21 -6.21 -16.77
CA ALA A 91 -6.13 -5.69 -17.60
C ALA A 91 -5.04 -5.01 -16.74
N PRO A 92 -3.76 -5.13 -17.12
CA PRO A 92 -2.66 -4.56 -16.35
C PRO A 92 -2.92 -3.07 -16.07
N PRO A 93 -2.65 -2.57 -14.85
CA PRO A 93 -2.76 -1.15 -14.56
C PRO A 93 -1.92 -0.39 -15.59
N THR A 94 -2.56 0.53 -16.32
CA THR A 94 -1.87 1.26 -17.39
C THR A 94 -0.71 2.03 -16.77
N PRO A 95 0.55 1.85 -17.25
CA PRO A 95 1.69 2.58 -16.72
C PRO A 95 1.41 4.09 -16.77
N GLY A 96 1.50 4.76 -15.60
CA GLY A 96 1.29 6.20 -15.48
C GLY A 96 -0.09 6.63 -14.93
N PHE A 97 -1.04 5.72 -14.72
CA PHE A 97 -2.37 6.07 -14.18
C PHE A 97 -2.71 5.45 -12.82
N PHE A 98 -1.89 4.54 -12.32
CA PHE A 98 -2.09 3.94 -11.00
C PHE A 98 -1.90 4.98 -9.89
N SER A 99 -2.93 5.20 -9.09
CA SER A 99 -2.86 5.99 -7.87
C SER A 99 -3.33 5.17 -6.66
N LEU A 100 -2.67 5.42 -5.54
CA LEU A 100 -2.92 4.76 -4.26
C LEU A 100 -3.08 5.84 -3.19
N GLN A 101 -4.16 5.75 -2.43
CA GLN A 101 -4.49 6.69 -1.36
C GLN A 101 -4.66 5.95 -0.03
N VAL A 102 -4.19 6.57 1.06
CA VAL A 102 -4.49 6.09 2.41
C VAL A 102 -5.92 6.49 2.76
N ARG A 103 -6.71 5.53 3.24
CA ARG A 103 -8.08 5.81 3.69
C ARG A 103 -8.06 6.53 5.03
N LEU A 104 -8.93 7.53 5.19
CA LEU A 104 -9.13 8.21 6.47
C LEU A 104 -9.57 7.21 7.58
N SER A 105 -10.23 6.12 7.21
CA SER A 105 -10.62 5.02 8.12
C SER A 105 -9.45 4.17 8.60
N ALA A 106 -8.28 4.26 7.97
CA ALA A 106 -7.10 3.50 8.36
C ALA A 106 -6.46 4.00 9.68
N ASP A 107 -6.91 5.17 10.17
CA ASP A 107 -6.38 5.82 11.36
C ASP A 107 -4.85 5.90 11.37
N MET A 108 -4.28 6.19 10.20
CA MET A 108 -2.84 6.20 9.99
C MET A 108 -2.22 7.47 10.60
N ARG A 109 -1.29 7.28 11.54
CA ARG A 109 -0.67 8.34 12.35
C ARG A 109 0.84 8.20 12.37
N ASN A 110 1.54 9.32 12.55
CA ASN A 110 3.00 9.33 12.73
C ASN A 110 3.39 8.59 14.02
N HIS A 111 4.57 7.97 14.01
CA HIS A 111 5.13 7.31 15.18
C HIS A 111 6.61 7.65 15.40
N PRO A 112 7.03 8.09 16.60
CA PRO A 112 6.16 8.42 17.73
C PRO A 112 5.25 9.62 17.40
N PRO A 113 4.09 9.76 18.06
CA PRO A 113 3.19 10.88 17.83
C PRO A 113 3.95 12.19 18.06
N GLN A 114 4.10 13.02 17.03
CA GLN A 114 4.71 14.33 17.21
C GLN A 114 3.71 15.26 17.92
N SER A 115 4.17 15.87 19.03
CA SER A 115 3.40 16.72 19.94
C SER A 115 2.96 18.03 19.29
#